data_AF-A0A645H2H4-F1
#
_entry.id   AF-A0A645H2H4-F1
#
_cell.length_a   1.000
_cell.length_b   1.000
_cell.length_c   1.000
_cell.angle_alpha   90.00
_cell.angle_beta   90.00
_cell.angle_gamma   90.00
#
_symmetry.space_group_name_H-M   'P 1'
#
loop_
_entity.id
_entity.type
_entity.pdbx_description
1 polymer ?
#
loop_
_entity_poly.entity_id
_entity_poly.type
_entity_poly.pdbx_seq_one_letter_code
_entity_poly.pdbx_strand_id
1 'polypeptide(L)'
;MPKSKKKRFNLLYFLIFGFMLYFCFHVYFVVNAATIKTYTLDLGEISNTIEKDVLILREEYQLKAPSAGYVSYFVDEGDRVKRADLVAKIQNEELSGDEQSTLQILNRRINELKNNAAIQNPEKEIEEINNKIDFIY
;
A
#
# COMPACT_ATOMS: atom_id res chain seq x y z
N MET A 1 31.82 41.87 -109.19
CA MET A 1 32.14 40.83 -108.19
C MET A 1 32.36 41.47 -106.81
N PRO A 2 31.47 41.30 -105.83
CA PRO A 2 31.73 41.78 -104.48
C PRO A 2 32.57 40.77 -103.68
N LYS A 3 33.66 41.24 -103.08
CA LYS A 3 34.61 40.46 -102.28
C LYS A 3 34.01 40.13 -100.91
N SER A 4 34.03 38.86 -100.50
CA SER A 4 33.50 38.39 -99.24
C SER A 4 34.27 38.98 -98.05
N LYS A 5 33.55 39.68 -97.15
CA LYS A 5 34.10 40.19 -95.90
C LYS A 5 34.32 39.01 -94.95
N LYS A 6 35.57 38.60 -94.74
CA LYS A 6 35.92 37.62 -93.71
C LYS A 6 35.51 38.19 -92.35
N LYS A 7 34.49 37.59 -91.72
CA LYS A 7 34.10 37.90 -90.34
C LYS A 7 35.30 37.56 -89.44
N ARG A 8 35.97 38.59 -88.95
CA ARG A 8 36.99 38.45 -87.90
C ARG A 8 36.20 38.17 -86.62
N PHE A 9 35.97 36.90 -86.32
CA PHE A 9 35.37 36.52 -85.04
C PHE A 9 36.32 37.03 -83.96
N ASN A 10 35.83 37.94 -83.12
CA ASN A 10 36.61 38.49 -82.03
C ASN A 10 36.77 37.40 -80.97
N LEU A 11 37.85 36.63 -81.07
CA LEU A 11 38.22 35.51 -80.19
C LEU A 11 38.08 35.85 -78.70
N LEU A 12 38.32 37.11 -78.33
CA LEU A 12 38.14 37.62 -76.97
C LEU A 12 36.70 37.49 -76.46
N TYR A 13 35.69 37.80 -77.28
CA TYR A 13 34.28 37.65 -76.86
C TYR A 13 33.90 36.18 -76.70
N PHE A 14 34.47 35.29 -77.52
CA PHE A 14 34.24 33.85 -77.38
C PHE A 14 34.87 33.30 -76.09
N LEU A 15 36.06 33.78 -75.73
CA LEU A 15 36.73 33.44 -74.47
C LEU A 15 35.93 33.91 -73.25
N ILE A 16 35.46 35.16 -73.27
CA ILE A 16 34.65 35.75 -72.19
C ILE A 16 33.32 34.99 -72.06
N PHE A 17 32.67 34.68 -73.18
CA PHE A 17 31.43 33.90 -73.18
C PHE A 17 31.63 32.49 -72.63
N GLY A 18 32.72 31.82 -73.01
CA GLY A 18 33.07 30.50 -72.48
C GLY A 18 33.33 30.53 -70.97
N PHE A 19 34.03 31.55 -70.48
CA PHE A 19 34.25 31.74 -69.04
C PHE A 19 32.95 32.00 -68.28
N MET A 20 32.07 32.84 -68.82
CA MET A 20 30.76 33.12 -68.23
C MET A 20 29.89 31.86 -68.16
N LEU A 21 29.88 31.05 -69.22
CA LEU A 21 29.15 29.80 -69.26
C LEU A 21 29.68 28.81 -68.20
N TYR A 22 31.00 28.67 -68.09
CA TYR A 22 31.63 27.84 -67.06
C TYR A 22 31.23 28.27 -65.66
N PHE A 23 31.26 29.58 -65.38
CA PHE A 23 30.87 30.13 -64.07
C PHE A 23 29.41 29.82 -63.73
N CYS A 24 28.49 29.98 -64.69
CA CYS A 24 27.08 29.63 -64.50
C CYS A 24 26.88 28.14 -64.19
N PHE A 25 27.58 27.24 -64.90
CA PHE A 25 27.52 25.81 -64.62
C PHE A 25 28.07 25.46 -63.23
N HIS A 26 29.15 26.12 -62.82
CA HIS A 26 29.75 25.90 -61.51
C HIS A 26 28.81 26.32 -60.38
N VAL A 27 28.21 27.50 -60.47
CA VAL A 27 27.22 27.98 -59.49
C VAL A 27 26.00 27.06 -59.44
N TYR A 28 25.49 26.61 -60.58
CA TYR A 28 24.40 25.64 -60.63
C TYR A 28 24.74 24.36 -59.88
N PHE A 29 25.92 23.79 -60.12
CA PHE A 29 26.35 22.57 -59.44
C PHE A 29 26.48 22.75 -57.92
N VAL A 30 27.07 23.86 -57.47
CA VAL A 30 27.25 24.18 -56.04
C VAL A 30 25.91 24.35 -55.32
N VAL A 31 24.95 25.06 -55.94
CA VAL A 31 23.61 25.24 -55.35
C VAL A 31 22.88 23.91 -55.23
N ASN A 32 22.94 23.05 -56.25
CA ASN A 32 22.31 21.73 -56.18
C ASN A 32 22.99 20.83 -55.13
N ALA A 33 24.32 20.85 -55.02
CA ALA A 33 25.04 20.10 -54.00
C ALA A 33 24.67 20.53 -52.56
N ALA A 34 24.43 21.83 -52.34
CA ALA A 34 24.02 22.36 -51.04
C ALA A 34 22.58 21.98 -50.63
N THR A 35 21.72 21.54 -51.56
CA THR A 35 20.34 21.14 -51.25
C THR A 35 20.20 19.73 -50.69
N ILE A 36 21.29 18.98 -50.59
CA ILE A 36 21.29 17.64 -49.98
C ILE A 36 21.15 17.82 -48.47
N LYS A 37 19.91 17.79 -48.00
CA LYS A 37 19.59 17.81 -46.56
C LYS A 37 19.94 16.45 -45.97
N THR A 38 21.04 16.39 -45.23
CA THR A 38 21.36 15.24 -44.39
C THR A 38 20.71 15.42 -43.02
N TYR A 39 20.18 14.33 -42.46
CA TYR A 39 19.68 14.30 -41.09
C TYR A 39 20.62 13.43 -40.27
N THR A 40 21.09 13.94 -39.14
CA THR A 40 21.89 13.16 -38.19
C THR A 40 20.95 12.26 -37.41
N LEU A 41 21.23 10.95 -37.41
CA LEU A 41 20.47 9.99 -36.63
C LEU A 41 20.93 10.08 -35.17
N ASP A 42 20.10 10.69 -34.34
CA ASP A 42 20.30 10.66 -32.89
C ASP A 42 19.85 9.29 -32.36
N LEU A 43 20.76 8.59 -31.68
CA LEU A 43 20.47 7.35 -30.98
C LEU A 43 19.76 7.71 -29.67
N GLY A 44 18.43 7.63 -29.69
CA GLY A 44 17.58 7.80 -28.52
C GLY A 44 16.77 6.54 -28.23
N GLU A 45 16.41 6.34 -26.96
CA GLU A 45 15.47 5.29 -26.60
C GLU A 45 14.04 5.71 -26.96
N ILE A 46 13.33 4.85 -27.68
CA ILE A 46 11.91 5.05 -27.99
C ILE A 46 11.10 4.55 -26.79
N SER A 47 10.73 5.45 -25.88
CA SER A 47 9.86 5.13 -24.75
C SER A 47 8.39 5.21 -25.16
N ASN A 48 7.74 4.06 -25.33
CA ASN A 48 6.30 3.99 -25.49
C ASN A 48 5.63 3.90 -24.12
N THR A 49 4.93 4.97 -23.73
CA THR A 49 4.12 4.97 -22.51
C THR A 49 2.75 4.39 -22.83
N ILE A 50 2.35 3.34 -22.12
CA ILE A 50 1.01 2.74 -22.23
C ILE A 50 0.28 3.08 -20.93
N GLU A 51 -0.81 3.83 -21.04
CA GLU A 51 -1.71 4.11 -19.92
C GLU A 51 -2.75 2.98 -19.82
N LYS A 52 -2.94 2.45 -18.61
CA LYS A 52 -3.94 1.41 -18.33
C LYS A 52 -4.58 1.67 -16.99
N ASP A 53 -5.89 1.50 -16.94
CA ASP A 53 -6.62 1.41 -15.69
C ASP A 53 -6.33 0.05 -15.05
N VAL A 54 -5.87 0.08 -13.82
CA VAL A 54 -5.57 -1.12 -13.04
C VAL A 54 -6.38 -1.08 -11.76
N LEU A 55 -6.96 -2.23 -11.41
CA LEU A 55 -7.67 -2.42 -10.15
C LEU A 55 -6.78 -3.24 -9.21
N ILE A 56 -6.49 -2.70 -8.04
CA ILE A 56 -5.71 -3.37 -7.01
C ILE A 56 -6.67 -4.16 -6.12
N LEU A 57 -6.61 -5.49 -6.21
CA LEU A 57 -7.36 -6.39 -5.35
C LEU A 57 -6.55 -6.70 -4.09
N ARG A 58 -7.20 -6.63 -2.92
CA ARG A 58 -6.63 -7.07 -1.65
C ARG A 58 -6.98 -8.55 -1.44
N GLU A 59 -6.03 -9.34 -0.98
CA GLU A 59 -6.31 -10.68 -0.48
C GLU A 59 -6.99 -10.58 0.89
N GLU A 60 -8.25 -11.01 0.97
CA GLU A 60 -9.06 -10.95 2.18
C GLU A 60 -9.31 -12.34 2.75
N TYR A 61 -9.33 -12.44 4.08
CA TYR A 61 -9.62 -13.68 4.80
C TYR A 61 -10.74 -13.45 5.81
N GLN A 62 -11.76 -14.31 5.76
CA GLN A 62 -12.89 -14.25 6.69
C GLN A 62 -12.62 -15.14 7.90
N LEU A 63 -12.51 -14.51 9.07
CA LEU A 63 -12.44 -15.20 10.36
C LEU A 63 -13.86 -15.59 10.79
N LYS A 64 -14.11 -16.89 10.93
CA LYS A 64 -15.38 -17.42 11.45
C LYS A 64 -15.25 -17.74 12.93
N ALA A 65 -16.31 -17.48 13.69
CA ALA A 65 -16.37 -17.86 15.09
C ALA A 65 -16.33 -19.39 15.24
N PRO A 66 -15.47 -19.96 16.12
CA PRO A 66 -15.42 -21.41 16.34
C PRO A 66 -16.61 -21.96 17.14
N SER A 67 -17.29 -21.12 17.94
CA SER A 67 -18.44 -21.52 18.77
C SER A 67 -19.51 -20.43 18.79
N ALA A 68 -20.74 -20.82 19.16
CA ALA A 68 -21.82 -19.90 19.43
C ALA A 68 -21.66 -19.28 20.83
N GLY A 69 -21.86 -17.98 20.95
CA GLY A 69 -21.75 -17.23 22.20
C GLY A 69 -21.87 -15.72 21.97
N TYR A 70 -21.68 -14.95 23.03
CA TYR A 70 -21.66 -13.48 22.94
C TYR A 70 -20.30 -12.99 22.46
N VAL A 71 -20.28 -12.15 21.43
CA VAL A 71 -19.05 -11.62 20.82
C VAL A 71 -18.76 -10.23 21.37
N SER A 72 -17.52 -10.00 21.81
CA SER A 72 -16.99 -8.68 22.15
C SER A 72 -15.86 -8.34 21.17
N TYR A 73 -15.99 -7.21 20.46
CA TYR A 73 -15.01 -6.74 19.49
C TYR A 73 -14.00 -5.78 20.15
N PHE A 74 -12.74 -5.87 19.75
CA PHE A 74 -11.66 -4.99 20.24
C PHE A 74 -11.09 -4.07 19.14
N VAL A 75 -11.57 -4.24 17.91
CA VAL A 75 -11.08 -3.54 16.71
C VAL A 75 -12.28 -3.06 15.91
N ASP A 76 -12.21 -1.83 15.42
CA ASP A 76 -13.24 -1.22 14.60
C ASP A 76 -13.03 -1.50 13.10
N GLU A 77 -14.08 -1.31 12.31
CA GLU A 77 -14.02 -1.52 10.86
C GLU A 77 -13.06 -0.52 10.19
N GLY A 78 -12.12 -1.04 9.39
CA GLY A 78 -11.11 -0.27 8.68
C GLY A 78 -9.76 -0.18 9.37
N ASP A 79 -9.66 -0.62 10.63
CA ASP A 79 -8.40 -0.61 11.38
C ASP A 79 -7.40 -1.64 10.87
N ARG A 80 -6.12 -1.27 10.95
CA ARG A 80 -5.01 -2.15 10.58
C ARG A 80 -4.57 -2.99 11.77
N VAL A 81 -4.78 -4.30 11.68
CA VAL A 81 -4.36 -5.27 12.69
C VAL A 81 -3.06 -5.98 12.31
N LYS A 82 -2.28 -6.38 13.32
CA LYS A 82 -1.10 -7.23 13.12
C LYS A 82 -1.50 -8.69 13.01
N ARG A 83 -0.61 -9.53 12.47
CA ARG A 83 -0.82 -10.98 12.47
C ARG A 83 -0.86 -11.48 13.92
N ALA A 84 -1.87 -12.27 14.25
CA ALA A 84 -2.13 -12.83 15.58
C ALA A 84 -2.52 -11.79 16.66
N ASP A 85 -3.05 -10.65 16.26
CA ASP A 85 -3.62 -9.67 17.18
C ASP A 85 -5.02 -10.10 17.68
N LEU A 86 -5.44 -9.57 18.83
CA LEU A 86 -6.74 -9.87 19.42
C LEU A 86 -7.83 -9.04 18.74
N VAL A 87 -8.62 -9.66 17.86
CA VAL A 87 -9.69 -8.97 17.12
C VAL A 87 -11.04 -9.05 17.84
N ALA A 88 -11.39 -10.22 18.37
CA ALA A 88 -12.65 -10.46 19.07
C ALA A 88 -12.51 -11.56 20.11
N LYS A 89 -13.35 -11.52 21.14
CA LYS A 89 -13.50 -12.57 22.15
C LYS A 89 -14.92 -13.09 22.13
N ILE A 90 -15.07 -14.40 22.23
CA ILE A 90 -16.36 -15.08 22.37
C ILE A 90 -16.50 -15.54 23.81
N GLN A 91 -17.63 -15.21 24.43
CA GLN A 91 -18.01 -15.70 25.75
C GLN A 91 -19.13 -16.72 25.55
N ASN A 92 -18.85 -17.97 25.88
CA ASN A 92 -19.85 -19.03 25.92
C ASN A 92 -20.39 -19.12 27.36
N GLU A 93 -21.71 -19.22 27.53
CA GLU A 93 -22.32 -19.46 28.86
C GLU A 93 -22.02 -20.86 29.40
N GLU A 94 -21.67 -21.80 28.51
CA GLU A 94 -21.09 -23.08 28.91
C GLU A 94 -19.68 -22.85 29.45
N LEU A 95 -19.61 -22.53 30.75
CA LEU A 95 -18.41 -22.63 31.56
C LEU A 95 -17.79 -24.00 31.28
N SER A 96 -16.53 -24.01 30.85
CA SER A 96 -15.78 -25.24 30.66
C SER A 96 -15.77 -26.03 31.98
N GLY A 97 -15.70 -27.36 31.92
CA GLY A 97 -15.78 -28.21 33.12
C GLY A 97 -14.75 -27.84 34.20
N ASP A 98 -13.61 -27.30 33.80
CA ASP A 98 -12.57 -26.78 34.70
C ASP A 98 -13.00 -25.48 35.41
N GLU A 99 -13.61 -24.54 34.70
CA GLU A 99 -14.15 -23.29 35.27
C GLU A 99 -15.31 -23.58 36.22
N GLN A 100 -16.18 -24.55 35.91
CA GLN A 100 -17.25 -25.00 36.82
C GLN A 100 -16.67 -25.57 38.11
N SER A 101 -15.63 -26.41 38.02
CA SER A 101 -14.97 -26.98 39.19
C SER A 101 -14.29 -25.90 40.04
N THR A 102 -13.66 -24.92 39.40
CA THR A 102 -13.02 -23.77 40.05
C THR A 102 -14.05 -22.92 40.80
N LEU A 103 -15.21 -22.64 40.20
CA LEU A 103 -16.30 -21.92 40.84
C LEU A 103 -16.86 -22.68 42.05
N GLN A 104 -16.98 -24.00 41.98
CA GLN A 104 -17.40 -24.82 43.13
C GLN A 104 -16.39 -24.76 44.28
N ILE A 105 -15.10 -24.84 43.97
CA ILE A 105 -14.03 -24.73 44.97
C ILE A 105 -14.03 -23.34 45.62
N LEU A 106 -14.16 -22.28 44.83
CA LEU A 106 -14.22 -20.90 45.33
C LEU A 106 -15.44 -20.69 46.23
N ASN A 107 -16.62 -21.16 45.82
CA ASN A 107 -17.83 -21.09 46.65
C ASN A 107 -17.67 -21.88 47.97
N ARG A 108 -17.06 -23.07 47.91
CA ARG A 108 -16.76 -23.85 49.12
C ARG A 108 -15.85 -23.06 50.06
N ARG A 109 -14.79 -22.46 49.53
CA ARG A 109 -13.83 -21.69 50.33
C ARG A 109 -14.43 -20.40 50.90
N ILE A 110 -15.28 -19.71 50.14
CA ILE A 110 -16.05 -18.56 50.65
C ILE A 110 -16.93 -18.99 51.83
N ASN A 111 -17.61 -20.14 51.74
CA ASN A 111 -18.43 -20.65 52.83
C ASN A 111 -17.60 -21.09 54.04
N GLU A 112 -16.46 -21.74 53.83
CA GLU A 112 -15.51 -22.08 54.89
C GLU A 112 -14.96 -20.83 55.58
N LEU A 113 -14.63 -19.78 54.83
CA LEU A 113 -14.18 -18.51 55.40
C LEU A 113 -15.30 -17.77 56.11
N LYS A 114 -16.54 -17.82 55.61
CA LYS A 114 -17.72 -17.23 56.27
C LYS A 114 -18.04 -17.96 57.59
N ASN A 115 -17.89 -19.28 57.62
CA ASN A 115 -18.09 -20.09 58.81
C ASN A 115 -16.91 -20.01 59.79
N ASN A 116 -15.66 -19.88 59.32
CA ASN A 116 -14.50 -19.66 60.18
C ASN A 116 -14.41 -18.20 60.67
N ALA A 117 -15.01 -17.26 59.92
CA ALA A 117 -15.30 -15.91 60.40
C ALA A 117 -16.49 -15.88 61.39
N ALA A 118 -16.90 -17.02 61.94
CA ALA A 118 -17.67 -17.12 63.19
C ALA A 118 -16.89 -16.63 64.42
N ILE A 119 -16.10 -15.57 64.26
CA ILE A 119 -15.79 -14.59 65.31
C ILE A 119 -16.85 -13.45 65.26
N GLN A 120 -17.85 -13.52 64.37
CA GLN A 120 -18.92 -12.53 64.29
C GLN A 120 -20.31 -13.10 64.56
N ASN A 121 -20.47 -13.86 65.65
CA ASN A 121 -21.77 -13.81 66.33
C ASN A 121 -21.58 -13.44 67.80
N PRO A 122 -21.27 -12.16 68.09
CA PRO A 122 -21.11 -11.68 69.47
C PRO A 122 -22.33 -12.02 70.34
N GLU A 123 -23.51 -12.22 69.74
CA GLU A 123 -24.72 -12.64 70.45
C GLU A 123 -24.60 -14.00 71.13
N LYS A 124 -23.95 -15.00 70.50
CA LYS A 124 -23.77 -16.34 71.12
C LYS A 124 -22.76 -16.32 72.26
N GLU A 125 -21.71 -15.52 72.13
CA GLU A 125 -20.67 -15.38 73.16
C GLU A 125 -21.23 -14.62 74.38
N ILE A 126 -22.05 -13.59 74.14
CA ILE A 126 -22.76 -12.85 75.19
C ILE A 126 -23.80 -13.75 75.88
N GLU A 127 -24.51 -14.61 75.14
CA GLU A 127 -25.47 -15.56 75.70
C GLU A 127 -24.79 -16.63 76.58
N GLU A 128 -23.66 -17.18 76.16
CA GLU A 128 -22.87 -18.11 76.99
C GLU A 128 -22.27 -17.44 78.24
N ILE A 129 -21.80 -16.19 78.11
CA ILE A 129 -21.28 -15.42 79.26
C ILE A 129 -22.39 -15.12 80.26
N ASN A 130 -23.57 -14.70 79.80
CA ASN A 130 -24.71 -14.40 80.68
C ASN A 130 -25.22 -15.65 81.41
N ASN A 131 -25.36 -16.77 80.70
CA ASN A 131 -25.74 -18.05 81.32
C ASN A 131 -24.73 -18.52 82.37
N LYS A 132 -23.45 -18.14 82.25
CA LYS A 132 -22.40 -18.47 83.22
C LYS A 132 -22.41 -17.56 84.45
N ILE A 133 -22.86 -16.31 84.30
CA ILE A 133 -23.04 -15.36 85.40
C ILE A 133 -24.25 -15.76 86.26
N ASP A 134 -25.34 -16.21 85.62
CA ASP A 134 -26.55 -16.68 86.33
C ASP A 134 -26.31 -17.94 87.18
N PHE A 135 -25.23 -18.68 86.96
CA PHE A 135 -24.86 -19.85 87.77
C PHE A 135 -24.03 -19.49 89.02
N ILE A 136 -23.57 -18.24 89.12
CA ILE A 136 -22.67 -17.76 90.20
C ILE A 136 -23.44 -16.98 91.29
N TYR A 137 -24.72 -16.68 91.07
CA TYR A 137 -25.66 -16.13 92.06
C TYR A 137 -26.74 -17.14 92.42
#